data_AF-A0AAJ2U373-F1
#
_entry.id   AF-A0AAJ2U373-F1
#
_cell.length_a   1.000
_cell.length_b   1.000
_cell.length_c   1.000
_cell.angle_alpha   90.00
_cell.angle_beta   90.00
_cell.angle_gamma   90.00
#
_symmetry.space_group_name_H-M   'P 1'
#
loop_
_entity.id
_entity.type
_entity.pdbx_description
1 polymer ?
#
loop_
_entity_poly.entity_id
_entity_poly.type
_entity_poly.pdbx_seq_one_letter_code
_entity_poly.pdbx_strand_id
1 'polypeptide(L)'
;QKIIWILLILTLLFSLLFAWAGNFFAGQAMKPIQRAFQTQRKFVSDASHELRTPLSIFYSSIDVLAREEWGNLSPFGREILEDVKNESEIMSKLLQDLLFLARNDQENFELDLEELDLSFL
;
A
#
# COMPACT_ATOMS: atom_id res chain seq x y z
N GLN A 1 16.39 -17.21 -56.86
CA GLN A 1 17.08 -17.66 -55.62
C GLN A 1 17.61 -16.52 -54.75
N LYS A 2 18.35 -15.52 -55.28
CA LYS A 2 18.87 -14.37 -54.48
C LYS A 2 17.79 -13.50 -53.83
N ILE A 3 16.66 -13.25 -54.52
CA ILE A 3 15.54 -12.43 -54.02
C ILE A 3 14.90 -13.06 -52.77
N ILE A 4 14.82 -14.39 -52.70
CA ILE A 4 14.23 -15.10 -51.55
C ILE A 4 15.07 -14.87 -50.29
N TRP A 5 16.40 -14.94 -50.40
CA TRP A 5 17.29 -14.67 -49.27
C TRP A 5 17.21 -13.23 -48.76
N ILE A 6 17.05 -12.26 -49.66
CA ILE A 6 16.86 -10.85 -49.29
C ILE A 6 15.56 -10.66 -48.50
N LEU A 7 14.46 -11.28 -48.94
CA LEU A 7 13.18 -11.22 -48.22
C LEU A 7 13.28 -11.87 -46.84
N LEU A 8 13.93 -13.03 -46.72
CA LEU A 8 14.10 -13.72 -45.44
C LEU A 8 14.89 -12.87 -44.42
N ILE A 9 15.98 -12.25 -44.85
CA ILE A 9 16.79 -11.36 -43.99
C ILE A 9 15.96 -10.15 -43.55
N LEU A 10 15.19 -9.56 -44.46
CA LEU A 10 14.35 -8.40 -44.16
C LEU A 10 13.27 -8.75 -43.12
N THR A 11 12.58 -9.87 -43.29
CA THR A 11 11.57 -10.34 -42.33
C THR A 11 12.18 -10.62 -40.97
N LEU A 12 13.35 -11.27 -40.91
CA LEU A 12 14.06 -11.53 -39.65
C LEU A 12 14.43 -10.22 -38.94
N LEU A 13 14.97 -9.25 -39.68
CA LEU A 13 15.30 -7.93 -39.14
C LEU A 13 14.08 -7.20 -38.59
N PHE A 14 12.97 -7.20 -39.33
CA PHE A 14 11.72 -6.61 -38.85
C PHE A 14 11.21 -7.31 -37.59
N SER A 15 11.23 -8.65 -37.54
CA SER A 15 10.80 -9.40 -36.36
C SER A 15 11.61 -9.05 -35.12
N LEU A 16 12.95 -8.97 -35.25
CA LEU A 16 13.84 -8.56 -34.16
C LEU A 16 13.59 -7.12 -33.73
N LEU A 17 13.41 -6.21 -34.68
CA LEU A 17 13.11 -4.80 -34.40
C LEU A 17 11.77 -4.66 -33.67
N PHE A 18 10.73 -5.39 -34.09
CA PHE A 18 9.43 -5.40 -33.41
C PHE A 18 9.52 -5.97 -32.01
N ALA A 19 10.25 -7.06 -31.80
CA ALA A 19 10.45 -7.63 -30.46
C ALA A 19 11.18 -6.64 -29.53
N TRP A 20 12.25 -6.00 -30.02
CA TRP A 20 13.00 -5.00 -29.27
C TRP A 20 12.15 -3.77 -28.94
N ALA A 21 11.46 -3.21 -29.93
CA ALA A 21 10.58 -2.06 -29.75
C ALA A 21 9.42 -2.39 -28.80
N GLY A 22 8.79 -3.55 -28.94
CA GLY A 22 7.71 -4.00 -28.07
C GLY A 22 8.12 -4.03 -26.60
N ASN A 23 9.28 -4.63 -26.32
CA ASN A 23 9.80 -4.67 -24.95
C ASN A 23 10.18 -3.28 -24.42
N PHE A 24 10.74 -2.41 -25.28
CA PHE A 24 11.07 -1.03 -24.92
C PHE A 24 9.82 -0.21 -24.57
N PHE A 25 8.79 -0.26 -25.41
CA PHE A 25 7.54 0.45 -25.17
C PHE A 25 6.77 -0.11 -23.98
N ALA A 26 6.77 -1.43 -23.77
CA ALA A 26 6.19 -2.06 -22.58
C ALA A 26 6.83 -1.51 -21.28
N GLY A 27 8.16 -1.44 -21.23
CA GLY A 27 8.87 -0.85 -20.10
C GLY A 27 8.54 0.63 -19.89
N GLN A 28 8.48 1.43 -20.96
CA GLN A 28 8.13 2.85 -20.88
C GLN A 28 6.68 3.08 -20.42
N ALA A 29 5.73 2.25 -20.86
CA ALA A 29 4.33 2.35 -20.45
C ALA A 29 4.12 1.98 -18.97
N MET A 30 4.97 1.13 -18.41
CA MET A 30 4.90 0.72 -17.00
C MET A 30 5.45 1.78 -16.03
N LYS A 31 6.43 2.59 -16.45
CA LYS A 31 7.04 3.63 -15.60
C LYS A 31 6.05 4.62 -14.98
N PRO A 32 5.10 5.24 -15.70
CA PRO A 32 4.14 6.16 -15.10
C PRO A 32 3.23 5.46 -14.09
N ILE A 33 2.82 4.23 -14.37
CA ILE A 33 2.01 3.41 -13.47
C ILE A 33 2.76 3.15 -12.15
N GLN A 34 4.01 2.70 -12.24
CA GLN A 34 4.87 2.49 -11.06
C GLN A 34 5.07 3.76 -10.25
N ARG A 35 5.33 4.90 -10.90
CA ARG A 35 5.47 6.20 -10.22
C ARG A 35 4.18 6.64 -9.53
N ALA A 36 3.02 6.44 -10.17
CA ALA A 36 1.73 6.75 -9.57
C ALA A 36 1.48 5.89 -8.32
N PHE A 37 1.74 4.58 -8.40
CA PHE A 37 1.62 3.68 -7.25
C PHE A 37 2.57 4.06 -6.10
N GLN A 38 3.84 4.37 -6.39
CA GLN A 38 4.79 4.84 -5.38
C GLN A 38 4.33 6.14 -4.72
N THR A 39 3.80 7.07 -5.51
CA THR A 39 3.28 8.35 -5.00
C THR A 39 2.06 8.14 -4.11
N GLN A 40 1.12 7.29 -4.52
CA GLN A 40 -0.06 6.94 -3.73
C GLN A 40 0.32 6.31 -2.39
N ARG A 41 1.30 5.39 -2.37
CA ARG A 41 1.79 4.78 -1.13
C ARG A 41 2.44 5.78 -0.20
N LYS A 42 3.27 6.67 -0.74
CA LYS A 42 3.87 7.75 0.04
C LYS A 42 2.80 8.65 0.65
N PHE A 43 1.82 9.06 -0.14
CA PHE A 43 0.68 9.84 0.34
C PHE A 43 -0.07 9.13 1.49
N VAL A 44 -0.37 7.84 1.33
CA VAL A 44 -1.03 7.04 2.37
C VAL A 44 -0.18 6.97 3.65
N SER A 45 1.12 6.73 3.52
CA SER A 45 2.04 6.66 4.66
C SER A 45 2.09 8.00 5.40
N ASP A 46 2.28 9.10 4.66
CA ASP A 46 2.38 10.45 5.21
C ASP A 46 1.06 10.85 5.89
N ALA A 47 -0.09 10.63 5.21
CA ALA A 47 -1.41 10.87 5.79
C ALA A 47 -1.66 10.03 7.04
N SER A 48 -1.26 8.75 7.06
CA SER A 48 -1.43 7.89 8.23
C SER A 48 -0.63 8.39 9.44
N HIS A 49 0.58 8.90 9.21
CA HIS A 49 1.40 9.51 10.26
C HIS A 49 0.79 10.81 10.77
N GLU A 50 0.31 11.67 9.88
CA GLU A 50 -0.31 12.93 10.24
C GLU A 50 -1.66 12.76 10.93
N LEU A 51 -2.45 11.72 10.58
CA LEU A 51 -3.76 11.44 11.17
C LEU A 51 -3.69 10.70 12.51
N ARG A 52 -2.60 9.98 12.81
CA ARG A 52 -2.44 9.26 14.08
C ARG A 52 -2.50 10.19 15.29
N THR A 53 -1.81 11.32 15.22
CA THR A 53 -1.74 12.30 16.30
C THR A 53 -3.12 12.91 16.62
N PRO A 54 -3.84 13.52 15.67
CA PRO A 54 -5.16 14.09 15.95
C PRO A 54 -6.18 13.03 16.38
N LEU A 55 -6.12 11.80 15.83
CA LEU A 55 -6.99 10.71 16.27
C LEU A 55 -6.67 10.29 17.72
N SER A 56 -5.40 10.27 18.11
CA SER A 56 -4.99 9.96 19.48
C SER A 56 -5.49 11.03 20.47
N ILE A 57 -5.41 12.31 20.08
CA ILE A 57 -5.97 13.42 20.87
C ILE A 57 -7.49 13.30 20.98
N PHE A 58 -8.18 12.95 19.90
CA PHE A 58 -9.62 12.75 19.89
C PHE A 58 -10.04 11.59 20.81
N TYR A 59 -9.37 10.44 20.70
CA TYR A 59 -9.58 9.30 21.58
C TYR A 59 -9.36 9.66 23.05
N SER A 60 -8.26 10.34 23.36
CA SER A 60 -7.99 10.81 24.73
C SER A 60 -9.08 11.75 25.25
N SER A 61 -9.65 12.60 24.38
CA SER A 61 -10.70 13.53 24.78
C SER A 61 -12.00 12.79 25.11
N ILE A 62 -12.37 11.80 24.29
CA ILE A 62 -13.52 10.91 24.54
C ILE A 62 -13.32 10.11 25.82
N ASP A 63 -12.12 9.57 26.05
CA ASP A 63 -11.82 8.77 27.24
C ASP A 63 -11.88 9.61 28.52
N VAL A 64 -11.42 10.86 28.50
CA VAL A 64 -11.58 11.80 29.63
C VAL A 64 -13.05 12.12 29.88
N LEU A 65 -13.82 12.45 28.83
CA LEU A 65 -15.28 12.66 28.93
C LEU A 65 -16.01 11.46 29.52
N ALA A 66 -15.65 10.25 29.08
CA ALA A 66 -16.22 9.00 29.58
C ALA A 66 -15.84 8.70 31.02
N ARG A 67 -14.73 9.25 31.53
CA ARG A 67 -14.32 9.07 32.94
C ARG A 67 -14.94 10.12 33.86
N GLU A 68 -14.98 11.38 33.43
CA GLU A 68 -15.39 12.50 34.28
C GLU A 68 -16.91 12.75 34.26
N GLU A 69 -17.56 12.61 33.10
CA GLU A 69 -18.95 13.04 32.90
C GLU A 69 -19.96 11.89 32.79
N TRP A 70 -19.51 10.63 32.81
CA TRP A 70 -20.40 9.46 32.62
C TRP A 70 -21.62 9.45 33.52
N GLY A 71 -21.44 9.79 34.79
CA GLY A 71 -22.52 9.87 35.77
C GLY A 71 -23.54 10.96 35.46
N ASN A 72 -23.11 12.05 34.83
CA ASN A 72 -23.90 13.24 34.53
C ASN A 72 -24.61 13.16 33.17
N LEU A 73 -24.16 12.26 32.27
CA LEU A 73 -24.79 12.03 30.97
C LEU A 73 -26.15 11.32 31.11
N SER A 74 -27.10 11.75 30.28
CA SER A 74 -28.36 11.03 30.08
C SER A 74 -28.10 9.65 29.46
N PRO A 75 -29.06 8.70 29.51
CA PRO A 75 -28.92 7.40 28.86
C PRO A 75 -28.55 7.52 27.37
N PHE A 76 -29.19 8.43 26.65
CA PHE A 76 -28.89 8.74 25.25
C PHE A 76 -27.49 9.35 25.05
N GLY A 77 -27.06 10.22 25.98
CA GLY A 77 -25.72 10.79 25.94
C GLY A 77 -24.62 9.75 26.11
N ARG A 78 -24.85 8.72 26.95
CA ARG A 78 -23.93 7.59 27.12
C ARG A 78 -23.85 6.72 25.86
N GLU A 79 -24.99 6.44 25.24
CA GLU A 79 -25.06 5.70 23.97
C GLU A 79 -24.26 6.41 22.87
N ILE A 80 -24.46 7.71 22.67
CA ILE A 80 -23.67 8.50 21.72
C ILE A 80 -22.18 8.44 22.05
N LEU A 81 -21.81 8.54 23.33
CA LEU A 81 -20.40 8.54 23.73
C LEU A 81 -19.74 7.19 23.44
N GLU A 82 -20.44 6.07 23.66
CA GLU A 82 -19.98 4.74 23.28
C GLU A 82 -19.87 4.59 21.75
N ASP A 83 -20.86 5.07 21.00
CA ASP A 83 -20.84 5.02 19.53
C ASP A 83 -19.64 5.79 18.96
N VAL A 84 -19.41 7.02 19.44
CA VAL A 84 -18.29 7.86 18.99
C VAL A 84 -16.95 7.23 19.38
N LYS A 85 -16.85 6.61 20.55
CA LYS A 85 -15.66 5.86 20.95
C LYS A 85 -15.40 4.69 20.00
N ASN A 86 -16.42 3.89 19.70
CA ASN A 86 -16.31 2.74 18.80
C ASN A 86 -15.92 3.19 17.38
N GLU A 87 -16.52 4.26 16.87
CA GLU A 87 -16.18 4.81 15.55
C GLU A 87 -14.71 5.29 15.51
N SER A 88 -14.22 5.91 16.59
CA SER A 88 -12.80 6.30 16.68
C SER A 88 -11.86 5.09 16.66
N GLU A 89 -12.24 3.96 17.26
CA GLU A 89 -11.47 2.72 17.22
C GLU A 89 -11.47 2.11 15.82
N ILE A 90 -12.61 2.14 15.13
CA ILE A 90 -12.74 1.71 13.72
C ILE A 90 -11.83 2.56 12.83
N MET A 91 -11.84 3.89 12.97
CA MET A 91 -10.96 4.78 12.21
C MET A 91 -9.47 4.45 12.44
N SER A 92 -9.08 4.15 13.67
CA SER A 92 -7.70 3.74 14.00
C SER A 92 -7.31 2.45 13.30
N LYS A 93 -8.22 1.48 13.28
CA LYS A 93 -8.00 0.20 12.58
C LYS A 93 -7.88 0.38 11.06
N LEU A 94 -8.76 1.16 10.46
CA LEU A 94 -8.73 1.43 9.01
C LEU A 94 -7.42 2.13 8.59
N LEU A 95 -6.91 3.06 9.41
CA LEU A 95 -5.62 3.70 9.15
C LEU A 95 -4.45 2.69 9.23
N GLN A 96 -4.50 1.77 10.20
CA GLN A 96 -3.49 0.72 10.33
C GLN A 96 -3.52 -0.25 9.13
N ASP A 97 -4.71 -0.68 8.72
CA ASP A 97 -4.90 -1.57 7.57
C ASP A 97 -4.41 -0.91 6.27
N LEU A 98 -4.73 0.37 6.07
CA LEU A 98 -4.29 1.13 4.90
C LEU A 98 -2.76 1.30 4.88
N LEU A 99 -2.14 1.57 6.04
CA LEU A 99 -0.70 1.66 6.18
C LEU A 99 -0.01 0.32 5.92
N PHE A 100 -0.60 -0.78 6.40
CA PHE A 100 -0.11 -2.13 6.14
C PHE A 100 -0.07 -2.42 4.64
N LEU A 101 -1.17 -2.14 3.92
CA LEU A 101 -1.24 -2.28 2.46
C LEU A 101 -0.23 -1.40 1.72
N ALA A 102 0.04 -0.20 2.22
CA ALA A 102 1.03 0.70 1.62
C ALA A 102 2.48 0.20 1.79
N ARG A 103 2.78 -0.55 2.87
CA ARG A 103 4.13 -1.01 3.22
C ARG A 103 4.46 -2.42 2.69
N ASN A 104 3.50 -3.34 2.68
CA ASN A 104 3.79 -4.78 2.54
C ASN A 104 4.20 -5.24 1.12
N ASP A 105 4.10 -4.40 0.09
CA ASP A 105 4.57 -4.73 -1.26
C ASP A 105 6.03 -4.24 -1.53
N GLN A 106 6.72 -3.73 -0.50
CA GLN A 106 8.10 -3.24 -0.58
C GLN A 106 9.11 -4.09 0.18
N GLU A 107 8.70 -5.23 0.77
CA GLU A 107 9.68 -6.26 1.06
C GLU A 107 10.15 -6.83 -0.28
N ASN A 108 11.15 -6.15 -0.86
CA ASN A 108 12.33 -6.87 -1.31
C ASN A 108 12.67 -7.79 -0.13
N PHE A 109 12.17 -9.01 -0.16
CA PHE A 109 12.80 -10.08 0.56
C PHE A 109 14.23 -10.12 0.01
N GLU A 110 15.12 -9.33 0.60
CA GLU A 110 16.46 -9.81 0.86
C GLU A 110 16.22 -11.04 1.73
N LEU A 111 15.96 -12.17 1.07
CA LEU A 111 16.02 -13.47 1.70
C LEU A 111 17.46 -13.56 2.19
N ASP A 112 17.68 -13.20 3.44
CA ASP A 112 18.86 -13.62 4.16
C ASP A 112 18.68 -15.12 4.34
N LEU A 113 19.01 -15.85 3.28
CA LEU A 113 19.02 -17.30 3.25
C LEU A 113 20.16 -17.74 4.16
N GLU A 114 19.90 -17.73 5.45
CA GLU A 114 20.76 -18.39 6.41
C GLU A 114 20.52 -19.90 6.25
N GLU A 115 21.62 -20.64 6.06
CA GLU A 115 21.60 -22.09 5.85
C GLU A 115 21.14 -22.77 7.15
N LEU A 116 19.82 -22.95 7.29
CA LEU A 116 19.23 -23.60 8.45
C LEU A 116 19.46 -25.11 8.32
N ASP A 117 20.39 -25.64 9.11
CA ASP A 117 20.65 -27.07 9.18
C ASP A 117 19.45 -27.79 9.82
N LEU A 118 18.65 -28.44 8.96
CA LEU A 118 17.48 -29.22 9.37
C LEU A 118 17.86 -30.60 9.94
N SER A 119 19.15 -30.93 10.07
CA SER A 119 19.58 -32.22 10.63
C SER A 119 19.24 -32.40 12.11
N PHE A 120 18.76 -31.35 12.78
CA PHE A 120 18.36 -31.36 14.18
C PHE A 120 16.83 -31.38 14.41
N LEU A 121 16.02 -31.51 13.36
CA LEU A 121 14.58 -31.80 13.43
C LEU A 121 14.30 -33.28 13.12
#